data_AF-A0A5E4ADS2-F1
#
_entry.id   AF-A0A5E4ADS2-F1
#
_cell.length_a   1.000
_cell.length_b   1.000
_cell.length_c   1.000
_cell.angle_alpha   90.00
_cell.angle_beta   90.00
_cell.angle_gamma   90.00
#
_symmetry.space_group_name_H-M   'P 1'
#
loop_
_entity.id
_entity.type
_entity.pdbx_description
1 polymer ?
#
loop_
_entity_poly.entity_id
_entity_poly.type
_entity_poly.pdbx_seq_one_letter_code
_entity_poly.pdbx_strand_id
1 'polypeptide(L)'
;MTCGLRGVTVTFGRPAKWPGYLRHLCSRGAAMDLGPMRKSYRGDREAFEETHLTSRDPIKQFASWFEEAVQCPDIGEANAMCLATCTRDGKPSARMLLLKGFGKDGFRFFTNYESRKGKELDSNPFASLVFYWEPLNRQVRVEGSVKKLPEEEAECYFHSRPKSSQIGAVVSHQSSVIPDREVSGVPL
;
A
#
# COMPACT_ATOMS: atom_id res chain seq x y z
N MET A 1 31.83 20.07 3.16
CA MET A 1 31.06 18.81 2.96
C MET A 1 29.79 19.16 2.20
N THR A 2 29.69 18.80 0.92
CA THR A 2 28.45 18.96 0.16
C THR A 2 27.46 17.91 0.66
N CYS A 3 26.38 18.35 1.29
CA CYS A 3 25.26 17.47 1.61
C CYS A 3 24.79 16.80 0.31
N GLY A 4 24.80 15.47 0.23
CA GLY A 4 24.46 14.70 -0.97
C GLY A 4 22.98 14.76 -1.38
N LEU A 5 22.26 15.82 -0.99
CA LEU A 5 20.86 16.05 -1.32
C LEU A 5 20.72 16.26 -2.83
N ARG A 6 19.92 15.40 -3.46
CA ARG A 6 19.51 15.54 -4.86
C ARG A 6 18.03 15.92 -4.90
N GLY A 7 17.71 17.03 -5.53
CA GLY A 7 16.33 17.33 -5.90
C GLY A 7 15.87 16.36 -6.98
N VAL A 8 14.72 15.72 -6.77
CA VAL A 8 14.12 14.79 -7.74
C VAL A 8 12.65 15.14 -7.93
N THR A 9 12.11 14.88 -9.11
CA THR A 9 10.70 15.10 -9.42
C THR A 9 10.13 13.86 -10.09
N VAL A 10 8.90 13.49 -9.74
CA VAL A 10 8.15 12.45 -10.42
C VAL A 10 7.27 13.14 -11.46
N THR A 11 7.55 12.91 -12.74
CA THR A 11 6.76 13.49 -13.84
C THR A 11 5.69 12.51 -14.31
N PHE A 12 4.49 13.02 -14.53
CA PHE A 12 3.41 12.28 -15.19
C PHE A 12 3.34 12.70 -16.67
N GLY A 13 2.97 11.77 -17.55
CA GLY A 13 2.65 12.12 -18.94
C GLY A 13 1.54 13.18 -18.95
N ARG A 14 1.80 14.35 -19.56
CA ARG A 14 0.79 15.42 -19.63
C ARG A 14 -0.41 14.92 -20.44
N PRO A 15 -1.66 15.02 -19.93
CA PRO A 15 -2.83 14.77 -20.76
C PRO A 15 -2.88 15.82 -21.89
N ALA A 16 -3.29 15.41 -23.10
CA ALA A 16 -3.34 16.29 -24.27
C ALA A 16 -4.27 17.50 -24.09
N LYS A 17 -5.26 17.40 -23.19
CA LYS A 17 -6.15 18.51 -22.78
C LYS A 17 -6.46 18.39 -21.29
N TRP A 18 -6.15 19.43 -20.53
CA TRP A 18 -6.60 19.55 -19.15
C TRP A 18 -8.07 19.99 -19.12
N PRO A 19 -8.92 19.42 -18.24
CA PRO A 19 -10.26 19.94 -18.00
C PRO A 19 -10.20 21.44 -17.65
N GLY A 20 -11.10 22.25 -18.23
CA GLY A 20 -11.05 23.71 -18.12
C GLY A 20 -11.02 24.24 -16.68
N TYR A 21 -11.64 23.51 -15.75
CA TYR A 21 -11.68 23.83 -14.33
C TYR A 21 -10.35 23.60 -13.59
N LEU A 22 -9.33 22.97 -14.18
CA LEU A 22 -7.99 22.84 -13.56
C LEU A 22 -6.96 23.83 -14.13
N ARG A 23 -7.33 24.67 -15.11
CA ARG A 23 -6.39 25.65 -15.70
C ARG A 23 -5.84 26.65 -14.68
N HIS A 24 -6.63 27.01 -13.66
CA HIS A 24 -6.21 27.96 -12.63
C HIS A 24 -5.16 27.39 -11.66
N LEU A 25 -5.03 26.07 -11.55
CA LEU A 25 -3.94 25.45 -10.79
C LEU A 25 -2.61 25.51 -11.56
N CYS A 26 -2.64 25.71 -12.88
CA CYS A 26 -1.46 25.97 -13.71
C CYS A 26 -1.16 27.47 -13.90
N SER A 27 -2.03 28.38 -13.44
CA SER A 27 -1.77 29.82 -13.55
C SER A 27 -0.81 30.28 -12.45
N ARG A 28 0.47 30.00 -12.66
CA ARG A 28 1.71 30.60 -12.12
C ARG A 28 2.69 29.46 -11.95
N GLY A 29 3.77 29.45 -12.72
CA GLY A 29 4.86 28.46 -12.66
C GLY A 29 5.67 28.46 -11.35
N ALA A 30 5.05 28.78 -10.22
CA ALA A 30 5.63 28.65 -8.90
C ALA A 30 5.24 27.28 -8.35
N ALA A 31 6.23 26.42 -8.11
CA ALA A 31 6.04 25.25 -7.27
C ALA A 31 5.57 25.71 -5.89
N MET A 32 4.52 25.09 -5.35
CA MET A 32 4.07 25.35 -3.99
C MET A 32 5.16 24.88 -3.01
N ASP A 33 5.65 25.76 -2.15
CA ASP A 33 6.61 25.39 -1.10
C ASP A 33 5.88 24.73 0.07
N LEU A 34 6.13 23.43 0.25
CA LEU A 34 5.57 22.62 1.34
C LEU A 34 6.58 22.41 2.48
N GLY A 35 7.80 22.96 2.38
CA GLY A 35 8.84 22.83 3.40
C GLY A 35 8.39 23.21 4.82
N PRO A 36 7.60 24.28 5.01
CA PRO A 36 7.11 24.69 6.34
C PRO A 36 6.15 23.69 7.02
N MET A 37 5.58 22.72 6.29
CA MET A 37 4.62 21.75 6.86
C MET A 37 5.29 20.64 7.69
N ARG A 38 6.63 20.60 7.75
CA ARG A 38 7.38 19.57 8.48
C ARG A 38 7.06 19.62 9.97
N LYS A 39 6.39 18.59 10.49
CA LYS A 39 6.29 18.34 11.93
C LYS A 39 7.67 17.97 12.49
N SER A 40 8.00 18.45 13.69
CA SER A 40 9.18 17.94 14.41
C SER A 40 8.86 16.54 14.92
N TYR A 41 9.75 15.59 14.64
CA TYR A 41 9.70 14.28 15.28
C TYR A 41 10.36 14.36 16.65
N ARG A 42 10.13 13.33 17.47
CA ARG A 42 10.70 13.18 18.81
C ARG A 42 12.23 13.40 18.76
N GLY A 43 12.77 14.12 19.76
CA GLY A 43 14.21 14.41 19.83
C GLY A 43 15.04 13.18 20.17
N ASP A 44 16.37 13.28 20.07
CA ASP A 44 17.32 12.15 20.21
C ASP A 44 17.12 11.28 21.46
N ARG A 45 16.58 11.84 22.55
CA ARG A 45 16.31 11.12 23.81
C ARG A 45 15.11 10.18 23.78
N GLU A 46 14.28 10.26 22.75
CA GLU A 46 13.12 9.42 22.52
C GLU A 46 13.28 8.58 21.23
N ALA A 47 14.51 8.48 20.73
CA ALA A 47 14.83 7.66 19.57
C ALA A 47 14.61 6.18 19.87
N PHE A 48 14.07 5.46 18.88
CA PHE A 48 13.92 4.01 18.97
C PHE A 48 15.28 3.33 18.78
N GLU A 49 15.83 2.82 19.88
CA GLU A 49 17.06 2.00 19.91
C GLU A 49 16.79 0.50 19.91
N GLU A 50 17.82 -0.32 19.62
CA GLU A 50 17.72 -1.79 19.63
C GLU A 50 17.25 -2.37 20.97
N THR A 51 17.53 -1.69 22.08
CA THR A 51 17.08 -2.07 23.43
C THR A 51 15.56 -2.05 23.59
N HIS A 52 14.85 -1.30 22.73
CA HIS A 52 13.40 -1.24 22.70
C HIS A 52 12.76 -2.35 21.86
N LEU A 53 13.56 -3.23 21.22
CA LEU A 53 13.02 -4.39 20.50
C LEU A 53 12.47 -5.41 21.50
N THR A 54 11.19 -5.73 21.35
CA THR A 54 10.53 -6.85 22.01
C THR A 54 11.13 -8.19 21.56
N SER A 55 11.65 -8.27 20.33
CA SER A 55 12.27 -9.49 19.81
C SER A 55 13.30 -9.22 18.71
N ARG A 56 14.30 -10.10 18.63
CA ARG A 56 15.22 -10.17 17.47
C ARG A 56 14.63 -10.96 16.29
N ASP A 57 13.53 -11.67 16.50
CA ASP A 57 12.76 -12.29 15.43
C ASP A 57 11.84 -11.23 14.80
N PRO A 58 12.01 -10.90 13.50
CA PRO A 58 11.26 -9.83 12.85
C PRO A 58 9.75 -10.10 12.81
N ILE A 59 9.32 -11.37 12.76
CA ILE A 59 7.89 -11.71 12.75
C ILE A 59 7.30 -11.50 14.14
N LYS A 60 8.03 -11.87 15.20
CA LYS A 60 7.59 -11.59 16.58
C LYS A 60 7.58 -10.10 16.89
N GLN A 61 8.59 -9.37 16.40
CA GLN A 61 8.64 -7.92 16.54
C GLN A 61 7.46 -7.26 15.82
N PHE A 62 7.15 -7.71 14.59
CA PHE A 62 5.97 -7.24 13.87
C PHE A 62 4.70 -7.55 14.66
N ALA A 63 4.56 -8.76 15.22
CA ALA A 63 3.37 -9.14 15.99
C ALA A 63 3.14 -8.20 17.19
N SER A 64 4.20 -7.91 17.97
CA SER A 64 4.16 -6.97 19.09
C SER A 64 3.67 -5.59 18.65
N TRP A 65 4.25 -5.04 17.58
CA TRP A 65 3.85 -3.72 17.11
C TRP A 65 2.47 -3.70 16.46
N PHE A 66 2.09 -4.79 15.80
CA PHE A 66 0.77 -4.93 15.20
C PHE A 66 -0.31 -4.97 16.28
N GLU A 67 -0.07 -5.65 17.40
CA GLU A 67 -0.97 -5.65 18.56
C GLU A 67 -1.13 -4.24 19.15
N GLU A 68 -0.03 -3.51 19.34
CA GLU A 68 -0.09 -2.10 19.76
C GLU A 68 -0.88 -1.23 18.76
N ALA A 69 -0.72 -1.47 17.45
CA ALA A 69 -1.46 -0.75 16.42
C ALA A 69 -2.96 -1.07 16.44
N VAL A 70 -3.34 -2.33 16.70
CA VAL A 70 -4.74 -2.75 16.84
C VAL A 70 -5.39 -2.16 18.09
N GLN A 71 -4.64 -2.01 19.17
CA GLN A 71 -5.14 -1.45 20.43
C GLN A 71 -5.21 0.09 20.42
N CYS A 72 -4.58 0.75 19.45
CA CYS A 72 -4.56 2.20 19.35
C CYS A 72 -5.89 2.74 18.79
N PRO A 73 -6.66 3.55 19.53
CA PRO A 73 -7.97 4.02 19.10
C PRO A 73 -7.91 4.98 17.90
N ASP A 74 -6.78 5.66 17.70
CA ASP A 74 -6.58 6.62 16.61
C ASP A 74 -6.17 5.94 15.29
N ILE A 75 -5.94 4.61 15.31
CA ILE A 75 -5.64 3.82 14.11
C ILE A 75 -6.92 3.15 13.62
N GLY A 76 -7.47 3.66 12.52
CA GLY A 76 -8.70 3.12 11.95
C GLY A 76 -8.57 1.69 11.40
N GLU A 77 -7.50 1.39 10.66
CA GLU A 77 -7.31 0.07 10.03
C GLU A 77 -5.85 -0.39 10.12
N ALA A 78 -5.50 -1.04 11.23
CA ALA A 78 -4.11 -1.43 11.54
C ALA A 78 -3.49 -2.39 10.50
N ASN A 79 -4.31 -3.22 9.84
CA ASN A 79 -3.89 -4.15 8.81
C ASN A 79 -3.87 -3.57 7.39
N ALA A 80 -4.18 -2.28 7.22
CA ALA A 80 -3.99 -1.60 5.94
C ALA A 80 -2.50 -1.42 5.63
N MET A 81 -2.10 -1.80 4.42
CA MET A 81 -0.72 -1.74 3.94
C MET A 81 -0.65 -1.22 2.51
N CYS A 82 0.38 -0.44 2.19
CA CYS A 82 0.71 -0.09 0.82
C CYS A 82 1.54 -1.22 0.20
N LEU A 83 1.01 -1.86 -0.85
CA LEU A 83 1.75 -2.81 -1.67
C LEU A 83 2.34 -2.07 -2.87
N ALA A 84 3.65 -2.15 -3.05
CA ALA A 84 4.34 -1.75 -4.28
C ALA A 84 4.77 -2.99 -5.08
N THR A 85 4.50 -2.95 -6.38
CA THR A 85 4.91 -3.94 -7.38
C THR A 85 5.50 -3.20 -8.58
N CYS A 86 6.21 -3.88 -9.46
CA CYS A 86 6.67 -3.27 -10.70
C CYS A 86 6.62 -4.24 -11.87
N THR A 87 6.46 -3.67 -13.07
CA THR A 87 6.63 -4.41 -14.31
C THR A 87 8.08 -4.89 -14.46
N ARG A 88 8.32 -5.83 -15.39
CA ARG A 88 9.67 -6.37 -15.65
C ARG A 88 10.70 -5.33 -16.09
N ASP A 89 10.27 -4.22 -16.69
CA ASP A 89 11.09 -3.05 -17.02
C ASP A 89 11.26 -2.06 -15.85
N GLY A 90 10.81 -2.43 -14.64
CA GLY A 90 11.05 -1.68 -13.42
C GLY A 90 10.11 -0.48 -13.20
N LYS A 91 8.97 -0.39 -13.91
CA LYS A 91 7.99 0.68 -13.69
C LYS A 91 7.13 0.35 -12.47
N PRO A 92 7.26 1.08 -11.35
CA PRO A 92 6.54 0.75 -10.14
C PRO A 92 5.07 1.16 -10.22
N SER A 93 4.24 0.46 -9.47
CA SER A 93 2.91 0.91 -9.10
C SER A 93 2.59 0.50 -7.66
N ALA A 94 1.84 1.34 -6.95
CA ALA A 94 1.55 1.16 -5.52
C ALA A 94 0.07 1.40 -5.23
N ARG A 95 -0.46 0.71 -4.21
CA ARG A 95 -1.87 0.80 -3.78
C ARG A 95 -2.04 0.25 -2.36
N MET A 96 -3.10 0.68 -1.69
CA MET A 96 -3.49 0.11 -0.40
C MET A 96 -4.15 -1.26 -0.58
N LEU A 97 -3.83 -2.20 0.31
CA LEU A 97 -4.42 -3.52 0.47
C LEU A 97 -4.54 -3.84 1.96
N LEU A 98 -5.31 -4.88 2.28
CA LEU A 98 -5.43 -5.39 3.63
C LEU A 98 -4.61 -6.65 3.80
N LEU A 99 -3.75 -6.66 4.82
CA LEU A 99 -3.12 -7.88 5.28
C LEU A 99 -4.19 -8.83 5.84
N LYS A 100 -4.09 -10.11 5.48
CA LYS A 100 -5.01 -11.17 5.91
C LYS A 100 -4.37 -12.20 6.84
N GLY A 101 -3.05 -12.22 6.92
CA GLY A 101 -2.33 -12.99 7.92
C GLY A 101 -0.83 -12.79 7.81
N PHE A 102 -0.09 -13.20 8.83
CA PHE A 102 1.37 -13.24 8.82
C PHE A 102 1.87 -14.39 9.70
N GLY A 103 3.09 -14.84 9.49
CA GLY A 103 3.71 -15.92 10.26
C GLY A 103 5.11 -16.26 9.77
N LYS A 104 5.59 -17.46 10.10
CA LYS A 104 6.92 -17.96 9.71
C LYS A 104 7.17 -17.91 8.19
N ASP A 105 6.10 -18.08 7.40
CA ASP A 105 6.15 -18.12 5.94
C ASP A 105 5.97 -16.73 5.30
N GLY A 106 5.89 -15.67 6.11
CA GLY A 106 5.77 -14.28 5.66
C GLY A 106 4.37 -13.70 5.79
N PHE A 107 4.04 -12.75 4.92
CA PHE A 107 2.84 -11.91 4.97
C PHE A 107 1.86 -12.30 3.86
N ARG A 108 0.61 -12.57 4.22
CA ARG A 108 -0.45 -13.05 3.33
C ARG A 108 -1.47 -11.96 3.01
N PHE A 109 -1.75 -11.80 1.73
CA PHE A 109 -2.81 -10.97 1.20
C PHE A 109 -3.42 -11.64 -0.02
N PHE A 110 -4.62 -11.24 -0.40
CA PHE A 110 -5.33 -11.80 -1.55
C PHE A 110 -5.63 -10.71 -2.56
N THR A 111 -5.54 -11.05 -3.84
CA THR A 111 -5.83 -10.13 -4.94
C THR A 111 -6.35 -10.88 -6.16
N ASN A 112 -6.90 -10.15 -7.13
CA ASN A 112 -7.28 -10.72 -8.42
C ASN A 112 -6.04 -10.84 -9.32
N TYR A 113 -5.78 -12.04 -9.86
CA TYR A 113 -4.68 -12.31 -10.79
C TYR A 113 -4.74 -11.48 -12.07
N GLU A 114 -5.93 -11.16 -12.55
CA GLU A 114 -6.11 -10.36 -13.77
C GLU A 114 -5.85 -8.86 -13.57
N SER A 115 -5.78 -8.42 -12.31
CA SER A 115 -5.48 -7.04 -11.97
C SER A 115 -4.06 -6.65 -12.39
N ARG A 116 -3.81 -5.35 -12.52
CA ARG A 116 -2.46 -4.85 -12.86
C ARG A 116 -1.38 -5.42 -11.94
N LYS A 117 -1.62 -5.46 -10.63
CA LYS A 117 -0.65 -5.98 -9.66
C LYS A 117 -0.47 -7.50 -9.77
N GLY A 118 -1.52 -8.24 -10.12
CA GLY A 118 -1.45 -9.68 -10.35
C GLY A 118 -0.57 -10.00 -11.54
N LYS A 119 -0.80 -9.32 -12.67
CA LYS A 119 0.04 -9.41 -13.87
C LYS A 119 1.49 -8.98 -13.62
N GLU A 120 1.70 -7.90 -12.86
CA GLU A 120 3.04 -7.46 -12.45
C GLU A 120 3.74 -8.55 -11.63
N LEU A 121 3.09 -9.11 -10.61
CA LEU A 121 3.64 -10.17 -9.76
C LEU A 121 3.91 -11.49 -10.50
N ASP A 122 3.07 -11.86 -11.46
CA ASP A 122 3.29 -13.03 -12.31
C ASP A 122 4.53 -12.86 -13.20
N SER A 123 4.79 -11.64 -13.69
CA SER A 123 5.95 -11.33 -14.54
C SER A 123 7.23 -11.01 -13.76
N ASN A 124 7.09 -10.52 -12.54
CA ASN A 124 8.15 -10.02 -11.68
C ASN A 124 7.75 -10.23 -10.22
N PRO A 125 8.18 -11.35 -9.60
CA PRO A 125 7.65 -11.79 -8.31
C PRO A 125 8.25 -11.04 -7.12
N PHE A 126 8.64 -9.77 -7.27
CA PHE A 126 9.16 -8.95 -6.17
C PHE A 126 8.15 -7.89 -5.74
N ALA A 127 8.01 -7.70 -4.43
CA ALA A 127 7.11 -6.72 -3.85
C ALA A 127 7.70 -6.06 -2.61
N SER A 128 7.17 -4.88 -2.30
CA SER A 128 7.39 -4.18 -1.04
C SER A 128 6.04 -3.87 -0.38
N LEU A 129 5.94 -4.13 0.92
CA LEU A 129 4.81 -3.77 1.77
C LEU A 129 5.24 -2.69 2.74
N VAL A 130 4.40 -1.67 2.91
CA VAL A 130 4.61 -0.60 3.90
C VAL A 130 3.37 -0.43 4.75
N PHE A 131 3.54 -0.58 6.07
CA PHE A 131 2.58 -0.17 7.08
C PHE A 131 3.00 1.20 7.61
N TYR A 132 2.04 2.11 7.79
CA TYR A 132 2.30 3.39 8.43
C TYR A 132 1.23 3.68 9.47
N TRP A 133 1.66 3.68 10.73
CA TRP A 133 0.83 3.93 11.90
C TRP A 133 1.23 5.29 12.47
N GLU A 134 0.65 6.36 11.90
CA GLU A 134 0.99 7.75 12.26
C GLU A 134 0.87 8.04 13.76
N PRO A 135 -0.20 7.61 14.47
CA PRO A 135 -0.32 7.86 15.91
C PRO A 135 0.82 7.25 16.74
N LEU A 136 1.36 6.12 16.29
CA LEU A 136 2.50 5.46 16.94
C LEU A 136 3.85 5.96 16.43
N ASN A 137 3.87 6.81 15.40
CA ASN A 137 5.07 7.24 14.67
C ASN A 137 5.90 6.04 14.16
N ARG A 138 5.23 4.98 13.71
CA ARG A 138 5.90 3.75 13.27
C ARG A 138 5.63 3.45 11.80
N GLN A 139 6.67 2.97 11.14
CA GLN A 139 6.61 2.41 9.79
C GLN A 139 7.24 1.03 9.79
N VAL A 140 6.54 0.05 9.20
CA VAL A 140 7.08 -1.31 8.99
C VAL A 140 7.22 -1.54 7.50
N ARG A 141 8.40 -1.96 7.07
CA ARG A 141 8.70 -2.31 5.68
C ARG A 141 9.00 -3.80 5.58
N VAL A 142 8.37 -4.44 4.61
CA VAL A 142 8.61 -5.85 4.28
C VAL A 142 8.92 -5.92 2.80
N GLU A 143 10.02 -6.58 2.43
CA GLU A 143 10.48 -6.67 1.05
C GLU A 143 10.84 -8.13 0.76
N GLY A 144 10.47 -8.62 -0.42
CA GLY A 144 10.80 -9.99 -0.79
C GLY A 144 10.06 -10.50 -2.01
N SER A 145 10.21 -11.80 -2.24
CA SER A 145 9.53 -12.50 -3.33
C SER A 145 8.10 -12.91 -2.93
N VAL A 146 7.14 -12.76 -3.84
CA VAL A 146 5.77 -13.22 -3.66
C VAL A 146 5.59 -14.59 -4.30
N LYS A 147 4.91 -15.49 -3.60
CA LYS A 147 4.55 -16.83 -4.09
C LYS A 147 3.04 -17.03 -3.97
N LYS A 148 2.47 -17.82 -4.89
CA LYS A 148 1.06 -18.20 -4.83
C LYS A 148 0.85 -19.16 -3.65
N LEU A 149 -0.26 -18.99 -2.94
CA LEU A 149 -0.74 -19.97 -1.97
C LEU A 149 -1.34 -21.17 -2.71
N PRO A 150 -1.43 -22.34 -2.05
CA PRO A 150 -2.21 -23.47 -2.56
C PRO A 150 -3.64 -23.06 -2.93
N GLU A 151 -4.22 -23.72 -3.92
CA GLU A 151 -5.56 -23.40 -4.43
C GLU A 151 -6.62 -23.57 -3.34
N GLU A 152 -6.46 -24.59 -2.49
CA GLU A 152 -7.35 -24.89 -1.37
C GLU A 152 -7.38 -23.74 -0.35
N GLU A 153 -6.23 -23.12 -0.06
CA GLU A 153 -6.17 -21.95 0.84
C GLU A 153 -6.85 -20.73 0.22
N ALA A 154 -6.72 -20.54 -1.09
CA ALA A 154 -7.37 -19.45 -1.81
C ALA A 154 -8.89 -19.61 -1.87
N GLU A 155 -9.38 -20.83 -2.10
CA GLU A 155 -10.80 -21.18 -2.09
C GLU A 155 -11.41 -21.01 -0.70
N CYS A 156 -10.77 -21.54 0.35
CA CYS A 156 -11.21 -21.34 1.72
C CYS A 156 -11.34 -19.85 2.06
N TYR A 157 -10.35 -19.03 1.67
CA TYR A 157 -10.45 -17.59 1.84
C TYR A 157 -11.59 -16.98 1.03
N PHE A 158 -11.76 -17.37 -0.24
CA PHE A 158 -12.84 -16.84 -1.09
C PHE A 158 -14.22 -17.08 -0.47
N HIS A 159 -14.46 -18.31 0.03
CA HIS A 159 -15.71 -18.72 0.66
C HIS A 159 -15.93 -18.07 2.04
N SER A 160 -14.86 -17.69 2.74
CA SER A 160 -14.96 -16.96 4.02
C SER A 160 -15.50 -15.53 3.88
N ARG A 161 -15.46 -14.94 2.67
CA ARG A 161 -15.88 -13.55 2.45
C ARG A 161 -17.41 -13.39 2.48
N PRO A 162 -17.94 -12.22 2.88
CA PRO A 162 -19.37 -11.92 2.75
C PRO A 162 -19.87 -12.15 1.32
N LYS A 163 -21.09 -12.69 1.15
CA LYS A 163 -21.64 -13.04 -0.17
C LYS A 163 -21.59 -11.88 -1.19
N SER A 164 -21.87 -10.66 -0.74
CA SER A 164 -21.76 -9.45 -1.57
C SER A 164 -20.33 -9.20 -2.09
N SER A 165 -19.31 -9.49 -1.29
CA SER A 165 -17.90 -9.40 -1.68
C SER A 165 -17.46 -10.55 -2.60
N GLN A 166 -18.08 -11.73 -2.47
CA GLN A 166 -17.88 -12.82 -3.42
C GLN A 166 -18.41 -12.44 -4.81
N ILE A 167 -19.66 -11.97 -4.87
CA ILE A 167 -20.31 -11.51 -6.10
C ILE A 167 -19.52 -10.36 -6.74
N GLY A 168 -19.13 -9.35 -5.94
CA GLY A 168 -18.34 -8.22 -6.43
C GLY A 168 -16.99 -8.62 -7.01
N ALA A 169 -16.34 -9.65 -6.47
CA ALA A 169 -15.08 -10.15 -7.00
C ALA A 169 -15.22 -10.94 -8.31
N VAL A 170 -16.37 -11.58 -8.53
CA VAL A 170 -16.67 -12.34 -9.75
C VAL A 170 -17.14 -11.42 -10.88
N VAL A 171 -17.94 -10.40 -10.56
CA VAL A 171 -18.55 -9.50 -11.55
C VAL A 171 -17.64 -8.33 -11.90
N SER A 172 -16.75 -7.92 -10.98
CA SER A 172 -15.83 -6.80 -11.21
C SER A 172 -14.53 -7.25 -11.86
N HIS A 173 -14.28 -6.75 -13.08
CA HIS A 173 -12.96 -6.77 -13.69
C HIS A 173 -12.05 -5.78 -12.95
N GLN A 174 -11.49 -6.20 -11.82
CA GLN A 174 -10.68 -5.33 -10.96
C GLN A 174 -9.49 -4.76 -11.75
N SER A 175 -9.47 -3.44 -11.93
CA SER A 175 -8.47 -2.66 -12.70
C SER A 175 -8.72 -2.53 -14.22
N SER A 176 -9.93 -2.84 -14.72
CA SER A 176 -10.36 -2.35 -16.03
C SER A 176 -10.91 -0.93 -15.94
N VAL A 177 -10.81 -0.15 -17.03
CA VAL A 177 -11.53 1.12 -17.14
C VAL A 177 -13.01 0.78 -17.22
N ILE A 178 -13.81 1.24 -16.24
CA ILE A 178 -15.27 1.15 -16.32
C ILE A 178 -15.73 2.24 -17.31
N PRO A 179 -16.33 1.89 -18.46
CA PRO A 179 -16.65 2.88 -19.49
C PRO A 179 -17.72 3.88 -19.07
N ASP A 180 -18.62 3.53 -18.15
CA ASP A 180 -19.58 4.48 -17.56
C ASP A 180 -20.29 3.88 -16.33
N ARG A 181 -20.75 4.76 -15.43
CA ARG A 181 -21.33 4.38 -14.12
C ARG A 181 -22.72 3.72 -14.18
N GLU A 182 -23.37 3.65 -15.34
CA GLU A 182 -24.71 3.07 -15.48
C GLU A 182 -24.74 1.53 -15.49
N VAL A 183 -23.58 0.85 -15.57
CA VAL A 183 -23.53 -0.62 -15.76
C VAL A 183 -23.31 -1.41 -14.45
N SER A 184 -22.92 -0.78 -13.35
CA SER A 184 -22.78 -1.48 -12.06
C SER A 184 -24.09 -1.44 -11.29
N GLY A 185 -25.02 -2.35 -11.61
CA GLY A 185 -26.30 -2.56 -10.93
C GLY A 185 -26.15 -3.06 -9.48
N VAL A 186 -25.58 -2.23 -8.61
CA VAL A 186 -25.57 -2.42 -7.16
C VAL A 186 -26.37 -1.25 -6.57
N PRO A 187 -27.60 -1.47 -6.08
CA PRO A 187 -28.32 -0.46 -5.33
C PRO A 187 -27.57 -0.15 -4.03
N LEU A 188 -27.65 1.10 -3.58
CA LEU A 188 -27.14 1.56 -2.29
C LEU A 188 -27.64 0.71 -1.12
#